data_AF-X1MFR0-F1
#
_entry.id   AF-X1MFR0-F1
#
_cell.length_a   1.000
_cell.length_b   1.000
_cell.length_c   1.000
_cell.angle_alpha   90.00
_cell.angle_beta   90.00
_cell.angle_gamma   90.00
#
_symmetry.space_group_name_H-M   'P 1'
#
loop_
_entity.id
_entity.type
_entity.pdbx_description
1 polymer ?
#
loop_
_entity_poly.entity_id
_entity_poly.type
_entity_poly.pdbx_seq_one_letter_code
_entity_poly.pdbx_strand_id
1 'polypeptide(L)'
;MSEDFITIREATKLTDKPDITIRRLITGTGNKEERKERAEKLLATGIIRKEKTGGGFIYKINKDFLLRELKVSEPIREGEEKKEIPDKQGINRETETPEIVREVI
;
A
#
# COMPACT_ATOMS: atom_id res chain seq x y z
N MET A 1 -29.37 -6.34 -1.44
CA MET A 1 -27.92 -6.60 -1.49
C MET A 1 -27.26 -5.34 -0.97
N SER A 2 -26.69 -5.38 0.24
CA SER A 2 -26.03 -4.21 0.84
C SER A 2 -24.69 -4.05 0.14
N GLU A 3 -24.59 -3.09 -0.78
CA GLU A 3 -23.34 -2.85 -1.49
C GLU A 3 -22.36 -2.15 -0.54
N ASP A 4 -21.37 -2.91 -0.04
CA ASP A 4 -20.29 -2.38 0.80
C ASP A 4 -19.35 -1.51 -0.04
N PHE A 5 -19.66 -0.21 -0.12
CA PHE A 5 -18.80 0.80 -0.72
C PHE A 5 -17.86 1.40 0.32
N ILE A 6 -16.57 1.25 0.08
CA ILE A 6 -15.51 1.75 0.96
C ILE A 6 -14.72 2.86 0.31
N THR A 7 -14.22 3.80 1.11
CA THR A 7 -13.31 4.85 0.64
C THR A 7 -11.96 4.28 0.23
N ILE A 8 -11.17 5.05 -0.53
CA ILE A 8 -9.80 4.65 -0.90
C ILE A 8 -8.95 4.36 0.36
N ARG A 9 -9.12 5.14 1.43
CA ARG A 9 -8.41 4.92 2.70
C ARG A 9 -8.75 3.58 3.34
N GLU A 10 -10.02 3.19 3.32
CA GLU A 10 -10.46 1.90 3.82
C GLU A 10 -10.00 0.76 2.92
N ALA A 11 -10.01 0.95 1.60
CA ALA A 11 -9.47 -0.01 0.63
C ALA A 11 -7.98 -0.29 0.86
N THR A 12 -7.18 0.75 1.15
CA THR A 12 -5.77 0.60 1.51
C THR A 12 -5.58 -0.24 2.77
N LYS A 13 -6.35 0.01 3.84
CA LYS A 13 -6.30 -0.80 5.07
C LYS A 13 -6.72 -2.25 4.84
N LEU A 14 -7.65 -2.48 3.93
CA LEU A 14 -8.19 -3.81 3.65
C LEU A 14 -7.24 -4.67 2.80
N THR A 15 -6.50 -4.05 1.88
CA THR A 15 -5.72 -4.75 0.85
C THR A 15 -4.21 -4.62 1.05
N ASP A 16 -3.80 -3.83 2.04
CA ASP A 16 -2.43 -3.36 2.27
C ASP A 16 -1.79 -2.75 1.01
N LYS A 17 -2.62 -2.19 0.11
CA LYS A 17 -2.16 -1.54 -1.12
C LYS A 17 -2.11 -0.02 -0.96
N PRO A 18 -1.07 0.64 -1.49
CA PRO A 18 -0.98 2.10 -1.49
C PRO A 18 -2.19 2.79 -2.13
N ASP A 19 -2.54 4.00 -1.66
CA ASP A 19 -3.64 4.83 -2.20
C ASP A 19 -3.53 5.00 -3.72
N ILE A 20 -2.31 5.18 -4.24
CA ILE A 20 -2.04 5.33 -5.66
C ILE A 20 -2.47 4.11 -6.48
N THR A 21 -2.35 2.91 -5.92
CA THR A 21 -2.77 1.66 -6.58
C THR A 21 -4.28 1.62 -6.71
N ILE A 22 -4.99 1.92 -5.63
CA ILE A 22 -6.46 1.96 -5.63
C ILE A 22 -6.97 3.06 -6.57
N ARG A 23 -6.34 4.24 -6.54
CA ARG A 23 -6.67 5.35 -7.43
C ARG A 23 -6.42 4.98 -8.90
N ARG A 24 -5.35 4.25 -9.21
CA ARG A 24 -5.08 3.70 -10.55
C ARG A 24 -6.09 2.65 -10.99
N LEU A 25 -6.73 1.89 -10.09
CA LEU A 25 -7.83 1.00 -10.48
C LEU A 25 -9.03 1.81 -11.00
N ILE A 26 -9.32 2.93 -10.32
CA ILE A 26 -10.43 3.83 -10.66
C ILE A 26 -10.13 4.60 -11.96
N THR A 27 -8.97 5.25 -12.05
CA THR A 27 -8.65 6.14 -13.18
C THR A 27 -7.83 5.48 -14.27
N GLY A 28 -7.14 4.37 -14.02
CA GLY A 28 -6.18 3.80 -14.98
C GLY A 28 -4.87 4.59 -15.06
N THR A 29 -4.01 4.18 -15.99
CA THR A 29 -2.67 4.76 -16.24
C THR A 29 -2.59 5.64 -17.49
N GLY A 30 -3.66 5.72 -18.28
CA GLY A 30 -3.71 6.49 -19.53
C GLY A 30 -3.69 8.01 -19.35
N ASN A 31 -3.97 8.73 -20.43
CA ASN A 31 -4.04 10.18 -20.45
C ASN A 31 -5.29 10.72 -19.74
N LYS A 32 -5.37 12.04 -19.53
CA LYS A 32 -6.44 12.67 -18.74
C LYS A 32 -7.86 12.33 -19.22
N GLU A 33 -8.07 12.24 -20.53
CA GLU A 33 -9.36 11.89 -21.13
C GLU A 33 -9.73 10.43 -20.87
N GLU A 34 -8.81 9.50 -21.15
CA GLU A 34 -8.99 8.07 -20.88
C GLU A 34 -9.27 7.82 -19.39
N ARG A 35 -8.61 8.57 -18.50
CA ARG A 35 -8.83 8.48 -17.05
C ARG A 35 -10.25 8.88 -16.66
N LYS A 36 -10.77 9.95 -17.28
CA LYS A 36 -12.12 10.44 -17.02
C LYS A 36 -13.15 9.45 -17.55
N GLU A 37 -12.97 8.97 -18.78
CA GLU A 37 -13.87 8.01 -19.43
C GLU A 37 -13.96 6.71 -18.60
N ARG A 38 -12.83 6.18 -18.12
CA ARG A 38 -12.82 4.98 -17.27
C ARG A 38 -13.59 5.20 -15.97
N ALA A 39 -13.34 6.31 -15.28
CA ALA A 39 -14.05 6.62 -14.04
C ALA A 39 -15.57 6.79 -14.28
N GLU A 40 -15.97 7.42 -15.40
CA GLU A 40 -17.38 7.54 -15.79
C GLU A 40 -18.03 6.18 -16.11
N LYS A 41 -17.32 5.28 -16.79
CA LYS A 41 -17.78 3.90 -17.01
C LYS A 41 -17.98 3.15 -15.69
N LEU A 42 -17.03 3.24 -14.77
CA LEU A 42 -17.12 2.58 -13.46
C LEU A 42 -18.25 3.17 -12.59
N LEU A 43 -18.57 4.46 -12.74
CA LEU A 43 -19.73 5.09 -12.11
C LEU A 43 -21.03 4.53 -12.70
N ALA A 44 -21.10 4.43 -14.03
CA ALA A 44 -22.28 3.93 -14.74
C ALA A 44 -22.58 2.45 -14.44
N THR A 45 -21.55 1.63 -14.23
CA THR A 45 -21.70 0.22 -13.83
C THR A 45 -21.97 0.03 -12.34
N GLY A 46 -21.95 1.10 -11.54
CA GLY A 46 -22.11 1.01 -10.08
C GLY A 46 -20.89 0.41 -9.36
N ILE A 47 -19.74 0.28 -10.01
CA ILE A 47 -18.53 -0.24 -9.36
C ILE A 47 -17.93 0.78 -8.39
N ILE A 48 -18.04 2.07 -8.72
CA ILE A 48 -17.64 3.17 -7.84
C ILE A 48 -18.80 4.12 -7.59
N ARG A 49 -18.75 4.82 -6.46
CA ARG A 49 -19.65 5.93 -6.13
C ARG A 49 -18.85 7.20 -5.92
N LYS A 50 -19.44 8.32 -6.31
CA LYS A 50 -18.91 9.65 -6.06
C LYS A 50 -19.82 10.35 -5.06
N GLU A 51 -19.32 10.63 -3.87
CA GLU A 51 -20.05 11.35 -2.84
C GLU A 51 -19.46 12.75 -2.66
N LYS A 52 -20.34 13.73 -2.49
CA LYS A 52 -19.95 15.10 -2.15
C LYS A 52 -19.62 15.15 -0.66
N THR A 53 -18.45 15.67 -0.32
CA THR A 53 -18.02 15.87 1.07
C THR A 53 -17.45 17.28 1.18
N GLY A 54 -18.18 18.16 1.88
CA GLY A 54 -17.83 19.57 2.01
C GLY A 54 -17.63 20.26 0.66
N GLY A 55 -16.46 20.88 0.49
CA GLY A 55 -16.03 21.55 -0.75
C GLY A 55 -15.47 20.63 -1.83
N GLY A 56 -15.51 19.30 -1.65
CA GLY A 56 -14.91 18.34 -2.58
C GLY A 56 -15.78 17.10 -2.83
N PHE A 57 -15.16 16.12 -3.48
CA PHE A 57 -15.76 14.81 -3.72
C PHE A 57 -14.81 13.71 -3.28
N ILE A 58 -15.39 12.64 -2.75
CA ILE A 58 -14.68 11.41 -2.43
C ILE A 58 -15.19 10.30 -3.35
N TYR A 59 -14.27 9.44 -3.77
CA TYR A 59 -14.61 8.21 -4.47
C TYR A 59 -14.68 7.07 -3.45
N LYS A 60 -15.75 6.28 -3.55
CA LYS A 60 -15.89 4.98 -2.89
C LYS A 60 -15.92 3.89 -3.95
N ILE A 61 -15.35 2.74 -3.62
CA ILE A 61 -15.27 1.57 -4.50
C ILE A 61 -16.02 0.41 -3.86
N ASN A 62 -16.70 -0.39 -4.68
CA ASN A 62 -17.33 -1.62 -4.24
C ASN A 62 -16.25 -2.60 -3.73
N LYS A 63 -16.44 -3.10 -2.51
CA LYS A 63 -15.48 -3.96 -1.82
C LYS A 63 -15.22 -5.29 -2.55
N ASP A 64 -16.27 -5.95 -3.04
CA ASP A 64 -16.14 -7.23 -3.75
C ASP A 64 -15.36 -7.08 -5.06
N PHE A 65 -15.65 -6.02 -5.82
CA PHE A 65 -14.90 -5.69 -7.02
C PHE A 65 -13.42 -5.44 -6.71
N LEU A 66 -13.14 -4.65 -5.67
CA LEU A 66 -11.78 -4.33 -5.24
C LEU A 66 -10.97 -5.60 -4.92
N LEU A 67 -11.55 -6.50 -4.11
CA LEU A 67 -10.88 -7.74 -3.70
C LEU A 67 -10.64 -8.68 -4.89
N ARG A 68 -11.60 -8.77 -5.80
CA ARG A 68 -11.49 -9.55 -7.04
C ARG A 68 -10.38 -9.03 -7.95
N GLU A 69 -10.33 -7.72 -8.22
CA GLU A 69 -9.34 -7.16 -9.14
C GLU A 69 -7.93 -7.19 -8.59
N LEU A 70 -7.77 -6.95 -7.29
CA LEU A 70 -6.45 -7.04 -6.66
C LEU A 70 -5.98 -8.47 -6.45
N LYS A 71 -6.80 -9.48 -6.83
CA LYS A 71 -6.54 -10.91 -6.59
C LYS A 71 -6.08 -11.15 -5.16
N VAL A 72 -6.68 -10.45 -4.20
CA VAL A 72 -6.44 -10.70 -2.77
C VAL A 72 -7.25 -11.94 -2.44
N SER A 73 -6.76 -13.07 -2.93
CA SER A 73 -7.20 -14.39 -2.50
C SER A 73 -6.62 -14.59 -1.11
N GLU A 74 -7.51 -14.46 -0.13
CA GLU A 74 -7.30 -14.65 1.30
C GLU A 74 -6.40 -13.61 2.00
N PRO A 75 -6.78 -13.16 3.21
CA PRO A 75 -5.81 -12.52 4.08
C PRO A 75 -4.75 -13.56 4.39
N ILE A 76 -3.50 -13.32 4.01
CA ILE A 76 -2.40 -13.97 4.68
C ILE A 76 -2.58 -13.55 6.14
N ARG A 77 -3.05 -14.49 6.97
CA ARG A 77 -2.92 -14.36 8.41
C ARG A 77 -1.43 -14.28 8.66
N GLU A 78 -0.86 -13.07 8.67
CA GLU A 78 0.41 -12.80 9.34
C GLU A 78 0.15 -12.87 10.85
N GLY A 79 -0.19 -14.08 11.28
CA GLY A 79 0.05 -14.56 12.61
C GLY A 79 1.30 -15.42 12.56
N GLU A 80 2.47 -14.82 12.34
CA GLU A 80 3.74 -15.39 12.80
C GLU A 80 4.59 -14.26 13.38
N GLU A 81 4.52 -14.21 14.71
CA GLU A 81 5.62 -13.95 15.63
C GLU A 81 6.51 -12.71 15.41
N LYS A 82 6.28 -11.76 16.31
CA LYS A 82 7.31 -11.12 17.11
C LYS A 82 8.66 -11.85 17.04
N LYS A 83 9.58 -11.41 16.19
CA LYS A 83 11.00 -11.47 16.56
C LYS A 83 11.27 -10.27 17.43
N GLU A 84 11.05 -10.49 18.73
CA GLU A 84 11.86 -9.85 19.77
C GLU A 84 13.31 -9.83 19.27
N ILE A 85 13.86 -8.63 19.09
CA ILE A 85 15.29 -8.46 18.95
C ILE A 85 15.85 -8.86 20.33
N PRO A 86 16.61 -9.96 20.46
CA PRO A 86 17.18 -10.28 21.75
C PRO A 86 18.20 -9.20 22.09
N ASP A 87 17.98 -8.56 23.22
CA ASP A 87 18.96 -7.75 23.93
C ASP A 87 20.22 -8.60 24.13
N LYS A 88 21.29 -8.22 23.43
CA LYS A 88 22.66 -8.65 23.75
C LYS A 88 23.57 -7.43 23.78
N GLN A 89 23.50 -6.75 24.92
CA GLN A 89 24.64 -6.17 25.61
C GLN A 89 25.91 -7.05 25.42
N GLY A 90 27.03 -6.48 24.95
CA GLY A 90 28.28 -7.26 24.85
C GLY A 90 29.38 -6.75 23.92
N ILE A 91 30.01 -5.62 24.26
CA ILE A 91 31.49 -5.43 24.35
C ILE A 91 32.37 -6.05 23.23
N ASN A 92 33.03 -5.20 22.42
CA ASN A 92 34.50 -5.18 22.34
C ASN A 92 34.99 -3.96 21.56
N ARG A 93 35.53 -3.00 22.33
CA ARG A 93 36.53 -2.04 21.87
C ARG A 93 37.87 -2.77 21.92
N GLU A 94 38.39 -3.18 20.79
CA GLU A 94 39.81 -3.57 20.65
C GLU A 94 40.36 -2.83 19.43
N THR A 95 40.65 -1.55 19.64
CA THR A 95 41.62 -0.82 18.84
C THR A 95 43.01 -1.20 19.35
N GLU A 96 43.59 -2.26 18.79
CA GLU A 96 45.02 -2.56 18.90
C GLU A 96 45.62 -2.76 17.51
N THR A 97 46.69 -2.00 17.30
CA THR A 97 47.55 -1.74 16.13
C THR A 97 48.07 -2.95 15.36
N PRO A 98 48.41 -2.77 14.08
CA PRO A 98 49.65 -3.33 13.54
C PRO A 98 50.76 -2.27 13.58
N GLU A 99 51.78 -2.53 14.40
CA GLU A 99 53.12 -1.95 14.28
C GLU A 99 53.66 -2.20 12.87
N ILE A 100 53.95 -1.14 12.11
CA ILE A 100 54.80 -1.24 10.92
C ILE A 100 56.17 -0.71 11.32
N VAL A 101 57.07 -1.65 11.61
CA VAL A 101 58.47 -1.42 11.91
C VAL A 101 59.32 -1.76 10.69
N ARG A 102 60.28 -0.87 10.39
CA ARG A 102 61.50 -0.99 9.54
C ARG A 102 61.30 -0.82 8.01
N GLU A 103 62.22 -0.18 7.27
CA GLU A 103 63.68 -0.05 7.44
C GLU A 103 64.33 0.96 6.43
N VAL A 104 65.54 1.47 6.77
CA VAL A 104 66.66 2.06 5.95
C VAL A 104 66.31 3.22 4.97
N ILE A 105 66.96 4.39 4.97
CA ILE A 105 68.40 4.75 4.90
C ILE A 105 68.63 6.11 5.59
#